data_AF-A0A931Y004-F1
#
_entry.id   AF-A0A931Y004-F1
#
_cell.length_a   1.000
_cell.length_b   1.000
_cell.length_c   1.000
_cell.angle_alpha   90.00
_cell.angle_beta   90.00
_cell.angle_gamma   90.00
#
_symmetry.space_group_name_H-M   'P 1'
#
loop_
_entity.id
_entity.type
_entity.pdbx_description
1 polymer ?
#
loop_
_entity_poly.entity_id
_entity_poly.type
_entity_poly.pdbx_seq_one_letter_code
_entity_poly.pdbx_strand_id
1 'polypeptide(L)'
;MVHAAELVFHVLAHVRDTAGLAPSVFDPAWVAFVERHAGPSTERTLAEDARVIGRAATTHEALAEVQLLAWLFDDAARMAACADRNLDALSAADVDDPGLLPLLVESARRAAIEVLRAAAELEAEVYAALPPARHDPRALSAARARVERASPELRGCVVETVRPLRLRGRVRGARIWVGSPCDDEGPTAEHVAWQAAHEATVAEVHARAREAGVPVAHAPLEHAALVLLAERAARVSEGAAHARWLAHLRGLPAIDRAALDERWRAVVERSLRRD
;
A
#
# COMPACT_ATOMS: atom_id res chain seq x y z
N MET A 1 -5.57 -5.94 18.67
CA MET A 1 -4.39 -6.55 18.04
C MET A 1 -3.94 -5.61 16.95
N VAL A 2 -2.66 -5.21 16.94
CA VAL A 2 -2.12 -4.25 15.97
C VAL A 2 -1.44 -5.06 14.87
N HIS A 3 -1.84 -4.85 13.61
CA HIS A 3 -1.20 -5.53 12.48
C HIS A 3 0.22 -4.98 12.31
N ALA A 4 1.22 -5.84 12.07
CA ALA A 4 2.61 -5.38 11.90
C ALA A 4 2.75 -4.36 10.74
N ALA A 5 1.97 -4.52 9.65
CA ALA A 5 1.85 -3.54 8.58
C ALA A 5 1.48 -2.14 9.07
N GLU A 6 0.60 -2.00 10.06
CA GLU A 6 0.27 -0.69 10.64
C GLU A 6 1.51 0.00 11.25
N LEU A 7 2.37 -0.74 11.95
CA LEU A 7 3.60 -0.17 12.53
C LEU A 7 4.64 0.15 11.46
N VAL A 8 4.85 -0.77 10.51
CA VAL A 8 5.81 -0.58 9.42
C VAL A 8 5.43 0.64 8.57
N PHE A 9 4.16 0.75 8.15
CA PHE A 9 3.72 1.91 7.37
C PHE A 9 3.60 3.18 8.20
N HIS A 10 3.39 3.08 9.53
CA HIS A 10 3.48 4.24 10.42
C HIS A 10 4.86 4.87 10.33
N VAL A 11 5.93 4.09 10.51
CA VAL A 11 7.31 4.59 10.39
C VAL A 11 7.58 5.16 9.00
N LEU A 12 7.23 4.40 7.95
CA LEU A 12 7.49 4.81 6.58
C LEU A 12 6.75 6.10 6.19
N ALA A 13 5.61 6.41 6.82
CA ALA A 13 4.87 7.65 6.56
C ALA A 13 5.62 8.90 7.05
N HIS A 14 6.66 8.75 7.88
CA HIS A 14 7.57 9.83 8.30
C HIS A 14 8.81 9.99 7.40
N VAL A 15 9.03 9.10 6.43
CA VAL A 15 10.23 9.11 5.56
C VAL A 15 10.08 10.14 4.44
N ARG A 16 10.35 11.41 4.74
CA ARG A 16 10.15 12.53 3.80
C ARG A 16 10.99 12.43 2.53
N ASP A 17 12.20 11.89 2.62
CA ASP A 17 13.15 11.84 1.49
C ASP A 17 12.63 10.95 0.34
N THR A 18 11.65 10.07 0.61
CA THR A 18 11.03 9.25 -0.43
C THR A 18 9.83 9.93 -1.10
N ALA A 19 9.41 11.13 -0.70
CA ALA A 19 8.16 11.77 -1.16
C ALA A 19 7.97 11.85 -2.68
N GLY A 20 9.06 11.94 -3.45
CA GLY A 20 9.02 11.97 -4.92
C GLY A 20 8.93 10.60 -5.60
N LEU A 21 9.01 9.51 -4.84
CA LEU A 21 8.95 8.15 -5.36
C LEU A 21 7.51 7.65 -5.36
N ALA A 22 7.10 6.97 -6.43
CA ALA A 22 5.73 6.44 -6.55
C ALA A 22 5.29 5.47 -5.42
N PRO A 23 6.15 4.57 -4.89
CA PRO A 23 5.76 3.71 -3.77
C PRO A 23 5.87 4.44 -2.42
N SER A 24 6.16 5.73 -2.37
CA SER A 24 6.24 6.46 -1.11
C SER A 24 4.93 6.44 -0.36
N VAL A 25 5.03 6.25 0.96
CA VAL A 25 3.91 6.39 1.89
C VAL A 25 4.01 7.65 2.74
N PHE A 26 5.02 8.50 2.51
CA PHE A 26 5.13 9.78 3.20
C PHE A 26 3.83 10.56 3.04
N ASP A 27 3.22 10.93 4.16
CA ASP A 27 1.95 11.62 4.18
C ASP A 27 1.97 12.72 5.26
N PRO A 28 2.02 14.01 4.88
CA PRO A 28 2.10 15.10 5.85
C PRO A 28 0.85 15.21 6.73
N ALA A 29 -0.31 14.74 6.26
CA ALA A 29 -1.53 14.75 7.09
C ALA A 29 -1.48 13.66 8.15
N TRP A 30 -0.96 12.48 7.82
CA TRP A 30 -0.67 11.42 8.81
C TRP A 30 0.36 11.89 9.84
N VAL A 31 1.47 12.48 9.40
CA VAL A 31 2.49 13.02 10.31
C VAL A 31 1.86 14.05 11.24
N ALA A 32 1.13 15.04 10.71
CA ALA A 32 0.44 16.04 11.54
C ALA A 32 -0.58 15.42 12.51
N PHE A 33 -1.29 14.37 12.10
CA PHE A 33 -2.20 13.63 12.97
C PHE A 33 -1.47 12.96 14.14
N VAL A 34 -0.35 12.29 13.88
CA VAL A 34 0.48 11.66 14.92
C VAL A 34 1.02 12.73 15.86
N GLU A 35 1.55 13.84 15.34
CA GLU A 35 2.13 14.91 16.14
C GLU A 35 1.13 15.54 17.12
N ARG A 36 -0.14 15.70 16.70
CA ARG A 36 -1.21 16.20 17.59
C ARG A 36 -1.51 15.31 18.79
N HIS A 37 -1.27 14.01 18.69
CA HIS A 37 -1.67 13.03 19.71
C HIS A 37 -0.50 12.45 20.50
N ALA A 38 0.68 12.37 19.88
CA ALA A 38 1.86 11.71 20.43
C ALA A 38 3.11 12.61 20.48
N GLY A 39 2.98 13.88 20.08
CA GLY A 39 4.10 14.80 19.99
C GLY A 39 4.98 14.59 18.75
N PRO A 40 5.91 15.53 18.50
CA PRO A 40 6.72 15.55 17.29
C PRO A 40 7.63 14.32 17.21
N SER A 41 7.81 13.79 15.99
CA SER A 41 8.73 12.67 15.76
C SER A 41 10.19 13.00 16.09
N THR A 42 10.56 14.28 16.15
CA THR A 42 11.91 14.75 16.50
C THR A 42 12.23 14.65 17.99
N GLU A 43 11.23 14.49 18.85
CA GLU A 43 11.42 14.22 20.28
C GLU A 43 11.53 12.71 20.57
N ARG A 44 11.55 11.88 19.51
CA ARG A 44 11.63 10.42 19.52
C ARG A 44 12.72 9.95 18.56
N THR A 45 13.10 8.67 18.63
CA THR A 45 14.10 8.11 17.69
C THR A 45 13.58 8.05 16.25
N LEU A 46 12.26 8.03 16.08
CA LEU A 46 11.58 7.94 14.78
C LEU A 46 12.10 8.91 13.72
N ALA A 47 12.40 10.17 14.06
CA ALA A 47 12.92 11.13 13.09
C ALA A 47 14.34 10.76 12.58
N GLU A 48 15.17 10.15 13.42
CA GLU A 48 16.48 9.66 13.01
C GLU A 48 16.36 8.39 12.16
N ASP A 49 15.54 7.43 12.60
CA ASP A 49 15.27 6.18 11.90
C ASP A 49 14.71 6.43 10.50
N ALA A 50 13.72 7.34 10.40
CA ALA A 50 13.13 7.73 9.12
C ALA A 50 14.17 8.34 8.15
N ARG A 51 15.13 9.13 8.66
CA ARG A 51 16.23 9.67 7.82
C ARG A 51 17.20 8.57 7.37
N VAL A 52 17.50 7.59 8.23
CA VAL A 52 18.35 6.45 7.87
C VAL A 52 17.70 5.65 6.74
N ILE A 53 16.41 5.34 6.88
CA ILE A 53 15.62 4.64 5.86
C ILE A 53 15.58 5.44 4.56
N GLY A 54 15.31 6.76 4.63
CA GLY A 54 15.26 7.64 3.47
C GLY A 54 16.55 7.66 2.64
N ARG A 55 17.71 7.63 3.31
CA ARG A 55 19.02 7.55 2.63
C ARG A 55 19.28 6.21 1.93
N ALA A 56 18.67 5.13 2.40
CA ALA A 56 18.83 3.80 1.82
C ALA A 56 17.81 3.51 0.71
N ALA A 57 16.60 4.08 0.80
CA ALA A 57 15.47 3.82 -0.09
C ALA A 57 15.29 4.91 -1.17
N THR A 58 16.36 5.25 -1.89
CA THR A 58 16.39 6.40 -2.82
C THR A 58 15.76 6.15 -4.19
N THR A 59 15.38 4.92 -4.50
CA THR A 59 14.77 4.49 -5.78
C THR A 59 13.44 3.81 -5.54
N HIS A 60 12.60 3.73 -6.57
CA HIS A 60 11.34 2.98 -6.52
C HIS A 60 11.54 1.56 -5.99
N GLU A 61 12.49 0.83 -6.58
CA GLU A 61 12.74 -0.59 -6.29
C GLU A 61 13.22 -0.78 -4.86
N ALA A 62 14.22 0.01 -4.43
CA ALA A 62 14.71 -0.03 -3.04
C ALA A 62 13.62 0.26 -2.00
N LEU A 63 12.72 1.21 -2.28
CA LEU A 63 11.62 1.52 -1.35
C LEU A 63 10.54 0.43 -1.36
N ALA A 64 10.22 -0.14 -2.52
CA ALA A 64 9.30 -1.27 -2.63
C ALA A 64 9.85 -2.50 -1.89
N GLU A 65 11.16 -2.75 -1.98
CA GLU A 65 11.85 -3.82 -1.28
C GLU A 65 11.80 -3.64 0.25
N VAL A 66 12.08 -2.43 0.75
CA VAL A 66 11.96 -2.11 2.19
C VAL A 66 10.53 -2.33 2.71
N GLN A 67 9.52 -2.03 1.89
CA GLN A 67 8.10 -2.24 2.25
C GLN A 67 7.70 -3.70 2.36
N LEU A 68 8.49 -4.65 1.83
CA LEU A 68 8.18 -6.08 1.97
C LEU A 68 8.17 -6.54 3.44
N LEU A 69 8.88 -5.84 4.33
CA LEU A 69 8.83 -6.12 5.77
C LEU A 69 7.41 -6.09 6.34
N ALA A 70 6.55 -5.21 5.83
CA ALA A 70 5.15 -5.09 6.28
C ALA A 70 4.37 -6.41 6.12
N TRP A 71 4.79 -7.27 5.19
CA TRP A 71 4.18 -8.54 4.85
C TRP A 71 4.86 -9.76 5.49
N LEU A 72 5.99 -9.58 6.18
CA LEU A 72 6.72 -10.68 6.81
C LEU A 72 5.98 -11.21 8.05
N PHE A 73 5.37 -10.30 8.80
CA PHE A 73 4.58 -10.56 9.98
C PHE A 73 3.14 -10.05 9.77
N ASP A 74 2.16 -10.83 10.20
CA ASP A 74 0.76 -10.40 10.29
C ASP A 74 0.55 -9.62 11.59
N ASP A 75 1.07 -10.13 12.71
CA ASP A 75 0.86 -9.55 14.05
C ASP A 75 2.12 -8.85 14.59
N ALA A 76 1.93 -7.66 15.16
CA ALA A 76 2.99 -6.91 15.82
C ALA A 76 3.57 -7.67 17.03
N ALA A 77 2.77 -8.47 17.73
CA ALA A 77 3.29 -9.26 18.86
C ALA A 77 4.28 -10.34 18.39
N ARG A 78 4.06 -10.94 17.21
CA ARG A 78 4.98 -11.92 16.62
C ARG A 78 6.29 -11.26 16.18
N MET A 79 6.22 -10.07 15.59
CA MET A 79 7.39 -9.26 15.28
C MET A 79 8.21 -8.96 16.54
N ALA A 80 7.55 -8.48 17.60
CA ALA A 80 8.19 -8.17 18.89
C ALA A 80 8.78 -9.40 19.61
N ALA A 81 8.19 -10.59 19.46
CA ALA A 81 8.73 -11.83 20.03
C ALA A 81 10.09 -12.23 19.46
N CYS A 82 10.52 -11.60 18.36
CA CYS A 82 11.78 -11.83 17.68
C CYS A 82 12.68 -10.58 17.64
N ALA A 83 12.38 -9.57 18.46
CA ALA A 83 13.07 -8.29 18.51
C ALA A 83 14.58 -8.40 18.77
N ASP A 84 14.98 -9.39 19.57
CA ASP A 84 16.37 -9.62 20.00
C ASP A 84 17.24 -10.33 18.96
N ARG A 85 16.65 -10.74 17.83
CA ARG A 85 17.31 -11.49 16.76
C ARG A 85 17.21 -10.72 15.46
N ASN A 86 18.32 -10.62 14.73
CA ASN A 86 18.32 -10.09 13.36
C ASN A 86 17.56 -11.03 12.40
N LEU A 87 17.17 -10.52 11.23
CA LEU A 87 16.47 -11.27 10.18
C LEU A 87 17.19 -12.56 9.75
N ASP A 88 18.53 -12.57 9.70
CA ASP A 88 19.29 -13.77 9.33
C ASP A 88 19.34 -14.84 10.42
N ALA A 89 18.94 -14.51 11.65
CA ALA A 89 18.80 -15.43 12.76
C ALA A 89 17.36 -15.94 12.93
N LEU A 90 16.41 -15.46 12.11
CA LEU A 90 15.04 -15.94 12.10
C LEU A 90 14.89 -17.19 11.24
N SER A 91 13.90 -18.00 11.57
CA SER A 91 13.51 -19.21 10.84
C SER A 91 12.10 -19.07 10.27
N ALA A 92 11.70 -20.05 9.45
CA ALA A 92 10.34 -20.11 8.91
C ALA A 92 9.25 -20.20 10.01
N ALA A 93 9.61 -20.65 11.22
CA ALA A 93 8.68 -20.72 12.35
C ALA A 93 8.50 -19.36 13.06
N ASP A 94 9.38 -18.39 12.83
CA ASP A 94 9.34 -17.09 13.49
C ASP A 94 8.42 -16.08 12.77
N VAL A 95 8.16 -16.29 11.47
CA VAL A 95 7.47 -15.34 10.58
C VAL A 95 6.16 -15.90 10.00
N ASP A 96 5.27 -15.03 9.52
CA ASP A 96 4.00 -15.44 8.91
C ASP A 96 4.16 -15.76 7.41
N ASP A 97 5.08 -15.06 6.73
CA ASP A 97 5.45 -15.38 5.34
C ASP A 97 6.94 -15.79 5.22
N PRO A 98 7.26 -17.09 5.37
CA PRO A 98 8.63 -17.57 5.27
C PRO A 98 9.22 -17.41 3.87
N GLY A 99 8.40 -17.24 2.83
CA GLY A 99 8.87 -17.01 1.46
C GLY A 99 9.50 -15.63 1.26
N LEU A 100 9.18 -14.66 2.13
CA LEU A 100 9.81 -13.34 2.12
C LEU A 100 11.15 -13.28 2.84
N LEU A 101 11.38 -14.16 3.81
CA LEU A 101 12.54 -14.06 4.68
C LEU A 101 13.87 -14.08 3.90
N PRO A 102 14.10 -15.01 2.94
CA PRO A 102 15.33 -14.99 2.14
C PRO A 102 15.49 -13.69 1.34
N LEU A 103 14.40 -13.17 0.77
CA LEU A 103 14.43 -11.92 -0.01
C LEU A 103 14.88 -10.73 0.86
N LEU A 104 14.41 -10.66 2.10
CA LEU A 104 14.76 -9.59 3.03
C LEU A 104 16.19 -9.75 3.59
N VAL A 105 16.64 -10.99 3.81
CA VAL A 105 17.99 -11.30 4.30
C VAL A 105 19.05 -11.05 3.23
N GLU A 106 18.78 -11.41 1.99
CA GLU A 106 19.69 -11.23 0.85
C GLU A 106 19.65 -9.80 0.26
N SER A 107 18.68 -9.00 0.72
CA SER A 107 18.51 -7.61 0.29
C SER A 107 19.77 -6.77 0.50
N ALA A 108 20.17 -6.01 -0.53
CA ALA A 108 21.18 -4.97 -0.39
C ALA A 108 20.75 -3.86 0.59
N ARG A 109 19.46 -3.81 0.97
CA ARG A 109 18.86 -2.86 1.92
C ARG A 109 18.58 -3.47 3.28
N ARG A 110 19.09 -4.68 3.56
CA ARG A 110 18.86 -5.38 4.84
C ARG A 110 19.05 -4.49 6.06
N ALA A 111 20.12 -3.69 6.13
CA ALA A 111 20.35 -2.79 7.27
C ALA A 111 19.22 -1.76 7.46
N ALA A 112 18.67 -1.20 6.38
CA ALA A 112 17.54 -0.27 6.46
C ALA A 112 16.24 -0.99 6.83
N ILE A 113 16.08 -2.25 6.41
CA ILE A 113 14.94 -3.10 6.80
C ILE A 113 14.99 -3.40 8.31
N GLU A 114 16.16 -3.69 8.86
CA GLU A 114 16.34 -3.89 10.32
C GLU A 114 16.05 -2.61 11.11
N VAL A 115 16.52 -1.45 10.63
CA VAL A 115 16.19 -0.14 11.23
C VAL A 115 14.68 0.09 11.18
N LEU A 116 14.02 -0.21 10.06
CA LEU A 116 12.56 -0.09 9.96
C LEU A 116 11.83 -1.03 10.93
N ARG A 117 12.30 -2.27 11.08
CA ARG A 117 11.73 -3.23 12.04
C ARG A 117 11.88 -2.72 13.48
N ALA A 118 13.08 -2.33 13.87
CA ALA A 118 13.36 -1.79 15.19
C ALA A 118 12.54 -0.52 15.48
N ALA A 119 12.45 0.40 14.51
CA ALA A 119 11.64 1.61 14.63
C ALA A 119 10.14 1.27 14.78
N ALA A 120 9.63 0.28 14.03
CA ALA A 120 8.24 -0.15 14.12
C ALA A 120 7.92 -0.74 15.52
N GLU A 121 8.85 -1.48 16.11
CA GLU A 121 8.72 -2.03 17.46
C GLU A 121 8.77 -0.93 18.53
N LEU A 122 9.72 0.01 18.44
CA LEU A 122 9.84 1.16 19.36
C LEU A 122 8.61 2.06 19.32
N GLU A 123 7.98 2.17 18.15
CA GLU A 123 6.79 2.97 17.91
C GLU A 123 5.48 2.26 18.27
N ALA A 124 5.52 0.99 18.69
CA ALA A 124 4.31 0.20 18.94
C ALA A 124 3.40 0.81 20.02
N GLU A 125 3.98 1.28 21.13
CA GLU A 125 3.22 1.89 22.23
C GLU A 125 2.63 3.25 21.82
N VAL A 126 3.41 4.08 21.14
CA VAL A 126 2.96 5.37 20.60
C VAL A 126 1.80 5.15 19.64
N TYR A 127 1.95 4.19 18.73
CA TYR A 127 0.95 3.85 17.75
C TYR A 127 -0.34 3.31 18.39
N ALA A 128 -0.22 2.46 19.41
CA ALA A 128 -1.36 1.90 20.13
C ALA A 128 -2.17 2.98 20.89
N ALA A 129 -1.52 4.09 21.30
CA ALA A 129 -2.18 5.22 21.94
C ALA A 129 -2.89 6.16 20.96
N LEU A 130 -2.66 6.03 19.64
CA LEU A 130 -3.34 6.86 18.64
C LEU A 130 -4.84 6.55 18.60
N PRO A 131 -5.70 7.56 18.34
CA PRO A 131 -7.12 7.32 18.12
C PRO A 131 -7.38 6.19 17.11
N PRO A 132 -8.35 5.31 17.40
CA PRO A 132 -8.68 4.22 16.50
C PRO A 132 -9.28 4.76 15.19
N ALA A 133 -9.15 3.97 14.14
CA ALA A 133 -9.80 4.29 12.87
C ALA A 133 -11.33 4.34 13.04
N ARG A 134 -11.99 5.29 12.36
CA ARG A 134 -13.45 5.41 12.38
C ARG A 134 -14.02 4.95 11.06
N HIS A 135 -14.65 3.77 11.03
CA HIS A 135 -15.33 3.27 9.84
C HIS A 135 -16.79 3.00 10.15
N ASP A 136 -17.67 3.40 9.23
CA ASP A 136 -18.99 2.78 9.13
C ASP A 136 -18.84 1.49 8.31
N PRO A 137 -18.93 0.31 8.92
CA PRO A 137 -18.76 -0.97 8.22
C PRO A 137 -19.84 -1.18 7.16
N ARG A 138 -21.03 -0.62 7.35
CA ARG A 138 -22.13 -0.72 6.38
C ARG A 138 -21.85 0.13 5.16
N ALA A 139 -21.38 1.36 5.35
CA ALA A 139 -20.97 2.22 4.25
C ALA A 139 -19.82 1.59 3.45
N LEU A 140 -18.82 1.00 4.12
CA LEU A 140 -17.71 0.32 3.46
C LEU A 140 -18.18 -0.90 2.68
N SER A 141 -19.01 -1.76 3.27
CA SER A 141 -19.58 -2.92 2.58
C SER A 141 -20.41 -2.52 1.36
N ALA A 142 -21.23 -1.47 1.46
CA ALA A 142 -22.04 -0.98 0.35
C ALA A 142 -21.16 -0.38 -0.77
N ALA A 143 -20.15 0.42 -0.40
CA ALA A 143 -19.20 0.98 -1.37
C ALA A 143 -18.43 -0.13 -2.10
N ARG A 144 -17.95 -1.15 -1.37
CA ARG A 144 -17.25 -2.30 -1.95
C ARG A 144 -18.13 -3.02 -2.97
N ALA A 145 -19.35 -3.42 -2.58
CA ALA A 145 -20.28 -4.13 -3.46
C ALA A 145 -20.58 -3.34 -4.75
N ARG A 146 -20.65 -2.01 -4.66
CA ARG A 146 -20.85 -1.13 -5.81
C ARG A 146 -19.65 -1.16 -6.77
N VAL A 147 -18.43 -1.06 -6.25
CA VAL A 147 -17.19 -0.97 -7.03
C VAL A 147 -16.74 -2.33 -7.58
N GLU A 148 -17.10 -3.44 -6.96
CA GLU A 148 -16.84 -4.80 -7.48
C GLU A 148 -17.42 -5.05 -8.89
N ARG A 149 -18.40 -4.26 -9.32
CA ARG A 149 -18.89 -4.31 -10.71
C ARG A 149 -17.88 -3.72 -11.70
N ALA A 150 -17.10 -2.73 -11.27
CA ALA A 150 -16.04 -2.11 -12.07
C ALA A 150 -14.68 -2.84 -11.93
N SER A 151 -14.48 -3.59 -10.86
CA SER A 151 -13.29 -4.44 -10.65
C SER A 151 -13.70 -5.82 -10.14
N PRO A 152 -14.01 -6.78 -11.03
CA PRO A 152 -14.48 -8.10 -10.64
C PRO A 152 -13.47 -8.91 -9.80
N GLU A 153 -12.17 -8.71 -10.04
CA GLU A 153 -11.10 -9.40 -9.32
C GLU A 153 -11.10 -9.08 -7.82
N LEU A 154 -11.64 -7.93 -7.42
CA LEU A 154 -11.81 -7.55 -6.01
C LEU A 154 -12.64 -8.55 -5.19
N ARG A 155 -13.51 -9.35 -5.84
CA ARG A 155 -14.29 -10.41 -5.18
C ARG A 155 -13.41 -11.53 -4.62
N GLY A 156 -12.28 -11.80 -5.28
CA GLY A 156 -11.31 -12.79 -4.86
C GLY A 156 -10.34 -12.29 -3.78
N CYS A 157 -10.43 -11.00 -3.41
CA CYS A 157 -9.47 -10.36 -2.54
C CYS A 157 -9.98 -10.19 -1.10
N VAL A 158 -9.05 -10.32 -0.16
CA VAL A 158 -9.21 -9.92 1.25
C VAL A 158 -8.74 -8.48 1.36
N VAL A 159 -9.64 -7.58 1.75
CA VAL A 159 -9.37 -6.14 1.91
C VAL A 159 -9.27 -5.83 3.40
N GLU A 160 -8.12 -5.32 3.83
CA GLU A 160 -7.87 -4.91 5.21
C GLU A 160 -7.46 -3.43 5.25
N THR A 161 -7.75 -2.76 6.37
CA THR A 161 -7.42 -1.35 6.55
C THR A 161 -6.10 -1.18 7.29
N VAL A 162 -5.23 -0.30 6.79
CA VAL A 162 -3.94 0.04 7.39
C VAL A 162 -3.84 1.56 7.46
N ARG A 163 -4.11 2.15 8.64
CA ARG A 163 -4.31 3.59 8.82
C ARG A 163 -3.24 4.48 8.15
N PRO A 164 -1.93 4.22 8.32
CA PRO A 164 -0.88 5.11 7.79
C PRO A 164 -0.83 5.19 6.26
N LEU A 165 -1.45 4.24 5.53
CA LEU A 165 -1.50 4.31 4.07
C LEU A 165 -2.37 5.48 3.56
N ARG A 166 -3.28 6.02 4.40
CA ARG A 166 -4.20 7.13 4.03
C ARG A 166 -4.86 6.94 2.67
N LEU A 167 -4.47 7.70 1.65
CA LEU A 167 -5.08 7.64 0.32
C LEU A 167 -4.58 6.48 -0.55
N ARG A 168 -3.62 5.69 -0.06
CA ARG A 168 -2.89 4.66 -0.82
C ARG A 168 -3.39 3.26 -0.48
N GLY A 169 -3.04 2.31 -1.34
CA GLY A 169 -3.21 0.89 -1.09
C GLY A 169 -1.96 0.09 -1.43
N ARG A 170 -1.98 -1.19 -1.09
CA ARG A 170 -0.95 -2.18 -1.44
C ARG A 170 -1.62 -3.50 -1.74
N VAL A 171 -1.13 -4.22 -2.74
CA VAL A 171 -1.59 -5.57 -3.07
C VAL A 171 -0.45 -6.57 -3.10
N ARG A 172 -0.70 -7.75 -2.54
CA ARG A 172 0.16 -8.93 -2.68
C ARG A 172 -0.67 -10.20 -2.68
N GLY A 173 -0.63 -10.92 -3.80
CA GLY A 173 -1.52 -12.07 -4.00
C GLY A 173 -2.99 -11.62 -3.93
N ALA A 174 -3.78 -12.29 -3.09
CA ALA A 174 -5.18 -11.96 -2.87
C ALA A 174 -5.39 -10.94 -1.72
N ARG A 175 -4.34 -10.47 -1.05
CA ARG A 175 -4.45 -9.52 0.07
C ARG A 175 -4.26 -8.10 -0.42
N ILE A 176 -5.16 -7.22 -0.01
CA ILE A 176 -5.15 -5.79 -0.32
C ILE A 176 -5.22 -5.01 0.98
N TRP A 177 -4.25 -4.13 1.19
CA TRP A 177 -4.28 -3.15 2.26
C TRP A 177 -4.65 -1.79 1.70
N VAL A 178 -5.52 -1.09 2.39
CA VAL A 178 -5.96 0.26 2.01
C VAL A 178 -5.90 1.17 3.20
N GLY A 179 -5.48 2.41 2.98
CA GLY A 179 -5.50 3.41 4.02
C GLY A 179 -6.91 3.75 4.47
N SER A 180 -7.04 4.18 5.72
CA SER A 180 -8.34 4.39 6.33
C SER A 180 -8.42 5.69 7.14
N PRO A 181 -9.64 6.20 7.38
CA PRO A 181 -9.85 7.45 8.10
C PRO A 181 -9.45 7.35 9.57
N CYS A 182 -8.56 8.25 9.98
CA CYS A 182 -8.06 8.42 11.34
C CYS A 182 -8.74 9.61 12.05
N ASP A 183 -9.44 10.44 11.27
CA ASP A 183 -10.18 11.64 11.63
C ASP A 183 -11.24 11.94 10.54
N ASP A 184 -11.99 13.04 10.72
CA ASP A 184 -12.99 13.51 9.75
C ASP A 184 -12.36 13.99 8.42
N GLU A 185 -11.04 14.09 8.35
CA GLU A 185 -10.26 14.48 7.17
C GLU A 185 -9.71 13.27 6.39
N GLY A 186 -10.13 12.06 6.75
CA GLY A 186 -9.64 10.83 6.15
C GLY A 186 -10.35 10.33 4.90
N PRO A 187 -9.82 9.28 4.24
CA PRO A 187 -10.47 8.67 3.09
C PRO A 187 -11.87 8.19 3.47
N THR A 188 -12.85 8.48 2.64
CA THR A 188 -14.23 8.01 2.84
C THR A 188 -14.33 6.51 2.56
N ALA A 189 -15.43 5.87 2.99
CA ALA A 189 -15.71 4.48 2.60
C ALA A 189 -15.72 4.28 1.07
N GLU A 190 -16.15 5.29 0.31
CA GLU A 190 -16.06 5.31 -1.15
C GLU A 190 -14.61 5.31 -1.64
N HIS A 191 -13.74 6.13 -1.04
CA HIS A 191 -12.30 6.13 -1.36
C HIS A 191 -11.67 4.77 -1.10
N VAL A 192 -11.93 4.18 0.08
CA VAL A 192 -11.38 2.87 0.48
C VAL A 192 -11.78 1.79 -0.53
N ALA A 193 -13.04 1.76 -0.97
CA ALA A 193 -13.52 0.80 -1.96
C ALA A 193 -12.88 0.99 -3.35
N TRP A 194 -12.75 2.23 -3.81
CA TRP A 194 -12.10 2.53 -5.09
C TRP A 194 -10.59 2.26 -5.06
N GLN A 195 -9.91 2.58 -3.97
CA GLN A 195 -8.50 2.23 -3.81
C GLN A 195 -8.34 0.71 -3.86
N ALA A 196 -9.16 -0.06 -3.14
CA ALA A 196 -9.07 -1.52 -3.17
C ALA A 196 -9.33 -2.08 -4.58
N ALA A 197 -10.28 -1.52 -5.31
CA ALA A 197 -10.54 -1.90 -6.69
C ALA A 197 -9.38 -1.56 -7.64
N HIS A 198 -8.71 -0.43 -7.43
CA HIS A 198 -7.52 -0.08 -8.17
C HIS A 198 -6.38 -1.08 -7.89
N GLU A 199 -6.10 -1.39 -6.63
CA GLU A 199 -5.09 -2.38 -6.26
C GLU A 199 -5.39 -3.77 -6.85
N ALA A 200 -6.65 -4.22 -6.81
CA ALA A 200 -7.08 -5.47 -7.46
C ALA A 200 -6.87 -5.42 -8.99
N THR A 201 -7.14 -4.28 -9.61
CA THR A 201 -6.96 -4.08 -11.05
C THR A 201 -5.47 -4.03 -11.43
N VAL A 202 -4.61 -3.44 -10.60
CA VAL A 202 -3.15 -3.49 -10.78
C VAL A 202 -2.66 -4.94 -10.74
N ALA A 203 -3.14 -5.74 -9.79
CA ALA A 203 -2.79 -7.17 -9.73
C ALA A 203 -3.26 -7.94 -10.97
N GLU A 204 -4.48 -7.69 -11.46
CA GLU A 204 -4.99 -8.27 -12.71
C GLU A 204 -4.09 -7.93 -13.90
N VAL A 205 -3.84 -6.64 -14.11
CA VAL A 205 -3.05 -6.15 -15.25
C VAL A 205 -1.63 -6.67 -15.19
N HIS A 206 -1.03 -6.75 -14.00
CA HIS A 206 0.28 -7.35 -13.79
C HIS A 206 0.30 -8.84 -14.20
N ALA A 207 -0.68 -9.63 -13.74
CA ALA A 207 -0.77 -11.04 -14.11
C ALA A 207 -0.90 -11.23 -15.64
N ARG A 208 -1.75 -10.42 -16.28
CA ARG A 208 -1.95 -10.45 -17.75
C ARG A 208 -0.72 -10.03 -18.53
N ALA A 209 -0.01 -9.01 -18.06
CA ALA A 209 1.26 -8.59 -18.66
C ALA A 209 2.29 -9.73 -18.62
N ARG A 210 2.39 -10.45 -17.49
CA ARG A 210 3.27 -11.62 -17.36
C ARG A 210 2.87 -12.76 -18.29
N GLU A 211 1.59 -13.10 -18.36
CA GLU A 211 1.06 -14.11 -19.31
C GLU A 211 1.39 -13.76 -20.77
N ALA A 212 1.39 -12.47 -21.10
CA ALA A 212 1.67 -11.96 -22.44
C ALA A 212 3.17 -11.71 -22.70
N GLY A 213 4.06 -11.97 -21.73
CA GLY A 213 5.50 -11.70 -21.87
C GLY A 213 5.85 -10.22 -21.97
N VAL A 214 4.99 -9.32 -21.48
CA VAL A 214 5.23 -7.87 -21.47
C VAL A 214 6.13 -7.52 -20.29
N PRO A 215 7.27 -6.84 -20.51
CA PRO A 215 8.11 -6.35 -19.42
C PRO A 215 7.32 -5.44 -18.48
N VAL A 216 7.31 -5.80 -17.19
CA VAL A 216 6.52 -5.07 -16.18
C VAL A 216 7.38 -3.94 -15.63
N ALA A 217 7.01 -2.72 -15.96
CA ALA A 217 7.52 -1.50 -15.34
C ALA A 217 6.38 -0.79 -14.62
N HIS A 218 6.68 -0.11 -13.51
CA HIS A 218 5.66 0.48 -12.64
C HIS A 218 4.75 1.48 -13.37
N ALA A 219 5.31 2.51 -14.02
CA ALA A 219 4.48 3.56 -14.62
C ALA A 219 3.53 3.05 -15.74
N PRO A 220 3.97 2.19 -16.69
CA PRO A 220 3.05 1.58 -17.65
C PRO A 220 2.00 0.66 -17.02
N LEU A 221 2.35 -0.11 -15.98
CA LEU A 221 1.43 -0.96 -15.24
C LEU A 221 0.32 -0.13 -14.58
N GLU A 222 0.70 0.93 -13.85
CA GLU A 222 -0.24 1.84 -13.19
C GLU A 222 -1.16 2.52 -14.21
N HIS A 223 -0.60 3.03 -15.31
CA HIS A 223 -1.39 3.67 -16.35
C HIS A 223 -2.40 2.70 -16.97
N ALA A 224 -1.98 1.47 -17.30
CA ALA A 224 -2.88 0.45 -17.85
C ALA A 224 -3.99 0.05 -16.86
N ALA A 225 -3.68 -0.05 -15.56
CA ALA A 225 -4.67 -0.32 -14.53
C ALA A 225 -5.70 0.81 -14.36
N LEU A 226 -5.25 2.07 -14.39
CA LEU A 226 -6.14 3.24 -14.34
C LEU A 226 -7.06 3.32 -15.56
N VAL A 227 -6.53 3.05 -16.77
CA VAL A 227 -7.33 3.00 -18.01
C VAL A 227 -8.36 1.88 -17.93
N LEU A 228 -7.96 0.67 -17.55
CA LEU A 228 -8.87 -0.47 -17.42
C LEU A 228 -9.99 -0.19 -16.42
N LEU A 229 -9.65 0.31 -15.23
CA LEU A 229 -10.64 0.63 -14.21
C LEU A 229 -11.59 1.74 -14.64
N ALA A 230 -11.09 2.77 -15.32
CA ALA A 230 -11.92 3.86 -15.85
C ALA A 230 -12.92 3.36 -16.90
N GLU A 231 -12.48 2.52 -17.84
CA GLU A 231 -13.36 1.95 -18.86
C GLU A 231 -14.46 1.08 -18.24
N ARG A 232 -14.11 0.23 -17.26
CA ARG A 232 -15.10 -0.58 -16.55
C ARG A 232 -16.04 0.27 -15.70
N ALA A 233 -15.54 1.27 -15.00
CA ALA A 233 -16.36 2.21 -14.23
C ALA A 233 -17.38 2.91 -15.13
N ALA A 234 -16.99 3.34 -16.33
CA ALA A 234 -17.91 3.91 -17.31
C ALA A 234 -19.01 2.91 -17.74
N ARG A 235 -18.65 1.66 -18.04
CA ARG A 235 -19.60 0.59 -18.43
C ARG A 235 -20.66 0.32 -17.38
N VAL A 236 -20.32 0.44 -16.10
CA VAL A 236 -21.23 0.19 -14.97
C VAL A 236 -21.85 1.46 -14.39
N SER A 237 -21.76 2.58 -15.12
CA SER A 237 -22.31 3.90 -14.74
C SER A 237 -21.74 4.49 -13.43
N GLU A 238 -20.51 4.12 -13.10
CA GLU A 238 -19.76 4.60 -11.92
C GLU A 238 -18.63 5.58 -12.30
N GLY A 239 -18.56 6.02 -13.56
CA GLY A 239 -17.48 6.89 -14.05
C GLY A 239 -17.31 8.19 -13.26
N ALA A 240 -18.40 8.81 -12.80
CA ALA A 240 -18.33 10.02 -11.98
C ALA A 240 -17.77 9.76 -10.57
N ALA A 241 -18.07 8.59 -9.99
CA ALA A 241 -17.53 8.19 -8.69
C ALA A 241 -16.03 7.89 -8.79
N HIS A 242 -15.63 7.18 -9.84
CA HIS A 242 -14.22 6.93 -10.16
C HIS A 242 -13.45 8.25 -10.37
N ALA A 243 -14.01 9.21 -11.11
CA ALA A 243 -13.39 10.52 -11.32
C ALA A 243 -13.19 11.30 -10.02
N ARG A 244 -14.13 11.23 -9.06
CA ARG A 244 -13.96 11.83 -7.73
C ARG A 244 -12.82 11.17 -6.96
N TRP A 245 -12.72 9.84 -6.98
CA TRP A 245 -11.61 9.14 -6.33
C TRP A 245 -10.26 9.56 -6.94
N LEU A 246 -10.13 9.57 -8.27
CA LEU A 246 -8.92 9.99 -8.98
C LEU A 246 -8.46 11.40 -8.61
N ALA A 247 -9.40 12.33 -8.38
CA ALA A 247 -9.06 13.70 -8.00
C ALA A 247 -8.29 13.81 -6.66
N HIS A 248 -8.36 12.77 -5.81
CA HIS A 248 -7.56 12.69 -4.57
C HIS A 248 -6.12 12.25 -4.84
N LEU A 249 -5.84 11.62 -5.98
CA LEU A 249 -4.54 11.11 -6.36
C LEU A 249 -3.78 12.17 -7.16
N ARG A 250 -2.74 12.75 -6.55
CA ARG A 250 -1.93 13.81 -7.18
C ARG A 250 -0.91 13.20 -8.16
N GLY A 251 -0.69 13.88 -9.28
CA GLY A 251 0.42 13.55 -10.20
C GLY A 251 0.21 12.30 -11.05
N LEU A 252 -1.03 11.82 -11.18
CA LEU A 252 -1.35 10.69 -12.06
C LEU A 252 -1.24 11.08 -13.55
N PRO A 253 -0.90 10.11 -14.43
CA PRO A 253 -1.00 10.31 -15.86
C PRO A 253 -2.47 10.59 -16.25
N ALA A 254 -2.65 11.33 -17.34
CA ALA A 254 -3.97 11.44 -17.96
C ALA A 254 -4.45 10.03 -18.34
N ILE A 255 -5.71 9.72 -18.04
CA ILE A 255 -6.30 8.43 -18.38
C ILE A 255 -6.60 8.43 -19.86
N ASP A 256 -5.62 7.99 -20.64
CA ASP A 256 -5.68 7.96 -22.10
C ASP A 256 -5.16 6.63 -22.62
N ARG A 257 -6.09 5.81 -23.11
CA ARG A 257 -5.76 4.53 -23.74
C ARG A 257 -4.89 4.71 -24.98
N ALA A 258 -5.00 5.81 -25.72
CA ALA A 258 -4.19 6.05 -26.90
C ALA A 258 -2.71 6.29 -26.56
N ALA A 259 -2.42 6.72 -25.32
CA ALA A 259 -1.07 6.90 -24.82
C ALA A 259 -0.41 5.60 -24.31
N LEU A 260 -1.15 4.48 -24.26
CA LEU A 260 -0.57 3.16 -23.99
C LEU A 260 0.12 2.61 -25.24
N ASP A 261 1.29 1.99 -25.06
CA ASP A 261 1.93 1.24 -26.14
C ASP A 261 1.04 0.06 -26.60
N GLU A 262 1.35 -0.49 -27.77
CA GLU A 262 0.54 -1.57 -28.36
C GLU A 262 0.40 -2.80 -27.44
N ARG A 263 1.45 -3.13 -26.68
CA ARG A 263 1.46 -4.30 -25.79
C ARG A 263 0.54 -4.07 -24.59
N TRP A 264 0.60 -2.91 -23.96
CA TRP A 264 -0.28 -2.56 -22.84
C TRP A 264 -1.73 -2.36 -23.28
N ARG A 265 -1.98 -1.82 -24.48
CA ARG A 265 -3.33 -1.78 -25.06
C ARG A 265 -3.90 -3.18 -25.23
N ALA A 266 -3.12 -4.14 -25.73
CA ALA A 266 -3.55 -5.53 -25.88
C ALA A 266 -3.84 -6.20 -24.52
N VAL A 267 -3.08 -5.88 -23.47
CA VAL A 267 -3.35 -6.35 -22.10
C VAL A 267 -4.70 -5.83 -21.60
N VAL A 268 -4.94 -4.51 -21.71
CA VAL A 268 -6.20 -3.88 -21.30
C VAL A 268 -7.38 -4.46 -22.10
N GLU A 269 -7.24 -4.62 -23.41
CA GLU A 269 -8.27 -5.20 -24.27
C GLU A 269 -8.65 -6.62 -23.88
N ARG A 270 -7.66 -7.44 -23.53
CA ARG A 270 -7.91 -8.82 -23.08
C ARG A 270 -8.67 -8.82 -21.75
N SER A 271 -8.30 -7.96 -20.82
CA SER A 271 -8.99 -7.81 -19.54
C SER A 271 -10.45 -7.34 -19.70
N LEU A 272 -10.72 -6.45 -20.65
CA LEU A 272 -12.07 -5.93 -20.92
C LEU A 272 -13.04 -6.95 -21.54
N ARG A 273 -12.55 -8.08 -22.08
CA ARG A 273 -13.37 -9.14 -22.69
C ARG A 273 -13.82 -10.21 -21.69
N ARG A 274 -13.41 -10.10 -20.43
CA ARG A 274 -13.68 -11.10 -19.39
C ARG A 274 -14.98 -10.83 -18.61
N ASP A 275 -15.65 -9.73 -18.93
CA ASP A 275 -16.97 -9.32 -18.43
C ASP A 275 -18.07 -9.77 -19.40
#